data_AF-A0A3B8XHL8-F1
#
_entry.id   AF-A0A3B8XHL8-F1
#
_cell.length_a   1.000
_cell.length_b   1.000
_cell.length_c   1.000
_cell.angle_alpha   90.00
_cell.angle_beta   90.00
_cell.angle_gamma   90.00
#
_symmetry.space_group_name_H-M   'P 1'
#
loop_
_entity.id
_entity.type
_entity.pdbx_description
1 polymer ?
#
loop_
_entity_poly.entity_id
_entity_poly.type
_entity_poly.pdbx_seq_one_letter_code
_entity_poly.pdbx_strand_id
1 'polypeptide(L)'
;MFYRQAQRLSERPLLHHHVGAGWRPKTWAETRQMVLAEASALIRAGVQAGDHVVLIAENRVEWPVSDLAIQSVGAITVPIYATTPPAVARGIAADAGAVFAIAGDEKLAAKVPTTSVMRAVVLMDRDLQQWFAAEPTAAELEEIARRLEG
;
A
#
# COMPACT_ATOMS: atom_id res chain seq x y z
N MET A 1 -12.68 1.97 -10.29
CA MET A 1 -12.46 3.33 -10.86
C MET A 1 -11.00 3.58 -11.29
N PHE A 2 -10.00 3.32 -10.44
CA PHE A 2 -8.56 3.53 -10.77
C PHE A 2 -8.08 2.80 -12.02
N TYR A 3 -8.19 1.47 -12.08
CA TYR A 3 -7.66 0.66 -13.21
C TYR A 3 -8.22 1.06 -14.58
N ARG A 4 -9.51 1.44 -14.63
CA ARG A 4 -10.16 1.96 -15.84
C ARG A 4 -9.52 3.27 -16.29
N GLN A 5 -9.24 4.20 -15.36
CA GLN A 5 -8.56 5.45 -15.68
C GLN A 5 -7.11 5.21 -16.07
N ALA A 6 -6.43 4.27 -15.40
CA ALA A 6 -5.04 3.95 -15.72
C ALA A 6 -4.89 3.42 -17.14
N GLN A 7 -5.80 2.57 -17.61
CA GLN A 7 -5.82 2.10 -19.00
C GLN A 7 -6.09 3.25 -20.00
N ARG A 8 -6.96 4.18 -19.64
CA ARG A 8 -7.33 5.31 -20.52
C ARG A 8 -6.24 6.38 -20.61
N LEU A 9 -5.56 6.66 -19.51
CA LEU A 9 -4.64 7.79 -19.39
C LEU A 9 -3.17 7.39 -19.57
N SER A 10 -2.82 6.11 -19.37
CA SER A 10 -1.50 5.48 -19.62
C SER A 10 -0.30 6.41 -19.38
N GLU A 11 0.21 7.04 -20.43
CA GLU A 11 1.44 7.85 -20.42
C GLU A 11 1.28 9.24 -19.77
N ARG A 12 0.05 9.64 -19.41
CA ARG A 12 -0.15 10.93 -18.75
C ARG A 12 0.44 10.90 -17.34
N PRO A 13 1.03 12.00 -16.85
CA PRO A 13 1.46 12.10 -15.46
C PRO A 13 0.27 11.93 -14.49
N LEU A 14 0.51 11.19 -13.41
CA LEU A 14 -0.41 11.05 -12.27
C LEU A 14 0.23 11.61 -10.99
N LEU A 15 1.42 11.11 -10.63
CA LEU A 15 2.15 11.54 -9.43
C LEU A 15 3.37 12.37 -9.83
N HIS A 16 3.77 13.30 -8.98
CA HIS A 16 5.03 14.02 -9.10
C HIS A 16 5.80 13.86 -7.80
N HIS A 17 7.10 13.60 -7.90
CA HIS A 17 7.96 13.45 -6.74
C HIS A 17 9.33 14.07 -6.96
N HIS A 18 9.91 14.58 -5.88
CA HIS A 18 11.21 15.21 -5.94
C HIS A 18 12.30 14.17 -5.75
N VAL A 19 13.18 14.00 -6.74
CA VAL A 19 14.32 13.07 -6.71
C VAL A 19 15.59 13.84 -6.99
N GLY A 20 16.55 13.79 -6.05
CA GLY A 20 17.78 14.57 -6.15
C GLY A 20 17.48 16.06 -6.21
N ALA A 21 17.74 16.70 -7.36
CA ALA A 21 17.58 18.13 -7.56
C ALA A 21 16.34 18.53 -8.39
N GLY A 22 15.40 17.61 -8.67
CA GLY A 22 14.26 17.95 -9.53
C GLY A 22 13.01 17.09 -9.35
N TRP A 23 11.91 17.59 -9.88
CA TRP A 23 10.63 16.88 -9.94
C TRP A 23 10.61 15.88 -11.09
N ARG A 24 10.18 14.66 -10.79
CA ARG A 24 9.98 13.58 -11.76
C ARG A 24 8.51 13.16 -11.72
N PRO A 25 7.83 13.07 -12.88
CA PRO A 25 6.49 12.50 -12.92
C PRO A 25 6.56 10.97 -12.85
N LYS A 26 5.50 10.36 -12.35
CA LYS A 26 5.13 8.97 -12.65
C LYS A 26 3.84 8.95 -13.44
N THR A 27 3.80 8.14 -14.50
CA THR A 27 2.63 8.02 -15.36
C THR A 27 1.54 7.17 -14.71
N TRP A 28 0.34 7.18 -15.29
CA TRP A 28 -0.73 6.26 -14.89
C TRP A 28 -0.34 4.79 -15.12
N ALA A 29 0.37 4.50 -16.21
CA ALA A 29 0.84 3.15 -16.52
C ALA A 29 1.86 2.65 -15.48
N GLU A 30 2.85 3.46 -15.15
CA GLU A 30 3.86 3.13 -14.13
C GLU A 30 3.22 2.97 -12.74
N THR A 31 2.31 3.87 -12.37
CA THR A 31 1.62 3.79 -11.07
C THR A 31 0.76 2.52 -11.02
N ARG A 32 0.07 2.17 -12.10
CA ARG A 32 -0.70 0.91 -12.18
C ARG A 32 0.19 -0.32 -12.01
N GLN A 33 1.37 -0.33 -12.61
CA GLN A 33 2.32 -1.44 -12.44
C GLN A 33 2.76 -1.58 -10.98
N MET A 34 3.11 -0.47 -10.33
CA MET A 34 3.47 -0.47 -8.91
C MET A 34 2.33 -0.98 -8.02
N VAL A 35 1.09 -0.51 -8.26
CA VAL A 35 -0.10 -0.94 -7.52
C VAL A 35 -0.35 -2.44 -7.71
N LEU A 36 -0.24 -2.98 -8.93
CA LEU A 36 -0.42 -4.41 -9.18
C LEU A 36 0.66 -5.25 -8.49
N ALA A 37 1.92 -4.82 -8.54
CA ALA A 37 3.03 -5.51 -7.90
C ALA A 37 2.85 -5.60 -6.37
N GLU A 38 2.46 -4.48 -5.74
CA GLU A 38 2.17 -4.44 -4.30
C GLU A 38 0.90 -5.21 -3.93
N ALA A 39 -0.18 -5.10 -4.71
CA ALA A 39 -1.40 -5.89 -4.50
C ALA A 39 -1.13 -7.40 -4.56
N SER A 40 -0.34 -7.86 -5.53
CA SER A 40 0.10 -9.25 -5.62
C SER A 40 0.94 -9.66 -4.41
N ALA A 41 1.83 -8.79 -3.93
CA ALA A 41 2.61 -9.04 -2.73
C ALA A 41 1.74 -9.14 -1.46
N LEU A 42 0.71 -8.30 -1.33
CA LEU A 42 -0.25 -8.37 -0.23
C LEU A 42 -1.03 -9.70 -0.25
N ILE A 43 -1.43 -10.18 -1.43
CA ILE A 43 -2.04 -11.51 -1.58
C ILE A 43 -1.08 -12.61 -1.13
N ARG A 44 0.20 -12.58 -1.55
CA ARG A 44 1.23 -13.53 -1.10
C ARG A 44 1.47 -13.47 0.41
N ALA A 45 1.41 -12.27 0.98
CA ALA A 45 1.51 -12.04 2.42
C ALA A 45 0.25 -12.48 3.19
N GLY A 46 -0.77 -12.98 2.49
CA GLY A 46 -1.98 -13.55 3.06
C GLY A 46 -3.06 -12.53 3.39
N VAL A 47 -2.97 -11.29 2.92
CA VAL A 47 -4.02 -10.27 3.12
C VAL A 47 -5.29 -10.69 2.36
N GLN A 48 -6.41 -10.75 3.09
CA GLN A 48 -7.72 -11.14 2.60
C GLN A 48 -8.60 -9.91 2.37
N ALA A 49 -9.65 -10.07 1.57
CA ALA A 49 -10.68 -9.05 1.46
C ALA A 49 -11.34 -8.81 2.84
N GLY A 50 -11.59 -7.54 3.17
CA GLY A 50 -12.10 -7.11 4.48
C GLY A 50 -11.05 -6.96 5.58
N ASP A 51 -9.80 -7.40 5.38
CA ASP A 51 -8.73 -7.17 6.34
C ASP A 51 -8.43 -5.68 6.48
N HIS A 52 -8.16 -5.23 7.71
CA HIS A 52 -7.72 -3.87 7.99
C HIS A 52 -6.19 -3.78 7.94
N VAL A 53 -5.69 -2.88 7.09
CA VAL A 53 -4.25 -2.66 6.88
C VAL A 53 -3.89 -1.24 7.30
N VAL A 54 -3.04 -1.10 8.32
CA VAL A 54 -2.51 0.21 8.72
C VAL A 54 -1.59 0.75 7.63
N LEU A 55 -1.76 2.02 7.30
CA LEU A 55 -0.88 2.75 6.40
C LEU A 55 -0.37 4.02 7.09
N ILE A 56 0.91 4.03 7.46
CA ILE A 56 1.55 5.13 8.20
C ILE A 56 2.88 5.52 7.57
N ALA A 57 2.92 6.63 6.83
CA ALA A 57 4.15 7.18 6.26
C ALA A 57 4.07 8.71 6.12
N GLU A 58 5.21 9.33 5.88
CA GLU A 58 5.31 10.72 5.41
C GLU A 58 4.73 10.88 4.01
N ASN A 59 4.65 12.12 3.52
CA ASN A 59 4.23 12.41 2.15
C ASN A 59 5.26 11.86 1.15
N ARG A 60 4.90 10.77 0.46
CA ARG A 60 5.73 10.08 -0.52
C ARG A 60 4.87 9.36 -1.56
N VAL A 61 5.48 8.98 -2.68
CA VAL A 61 4.79 8.33 -3.81
C VAL A 61 4.23 6.97 -3.46
N GLU A 62 4.92 6.24 -2.58
CA GLU A 62 4.54 4.91 -2.16
C GLU A 62 3.22 4.95 -1.38
N TRP A 63 2.90 6.05 -0.69
CA TRP A 63 1.65 6.15 0.08
C TRP A 63 0.38 5.96 -0.77
N PRO A 64 0.13 6.73 -1.85
CA PRO A 64 -1.04 6.51 -2.69
C PRO A 64 -0.98 5.18 -3.46
N VAL A 65 0.21 4.64 -3.73
CA VAL A 65 0.35 3.31 -4.34
C VAL A 65 -0.11 2.22 -3.37
N SER A 66 0.34 2.24 -2.13
CA SER A 66 -0.07 1.31 -1.08
C SER A 66 -1.55 1.38 -0.79
N ASP A 67 -2.12 2.58 -0.69
CA ASP A 67 -3.57 2.76 -0.49
C ASP A 67 -4.38 2.12 -1.63
N LEU A 68 -3.98 2.37 -2.89
CA LEU A 68 -4.61 1.74 -4.05
C LEU A 68 -4.41 0.21 -4.08
N ALA A 69 -3.26 -0.28 -3.64
CA ALA A 69 -2.95 -1.71 -3.59
C ALA A 69 -3.79 -2.44 -2.53
N ILE A 70 -3.92 -1.86 -1.33
CA ILE A 70 -4.80 -2.36 -0.26
C ILE A 70 -6.25 -2.45 -0.77
N GLN A 71 -6.76 -1.38 -1.38
CA GLN A 71 -8.10 -1.39 -1.97
C GLN A 71 -8.24 -2.42 -3.11
N SER A 72 -7.17 -2.62 -3.89
CA SER A 72 -7.18 -3.58 -5.00
C SER A 72 -7.32 -5.04 -4.55
N VAL A 73 -6.89 -5.36 -3.34
CA VAL A 73 -7.05 -6.70 -2.76
C VAL A 73 -8.31 -6.82 -1.90
N GLY A 74 -9.23 -5.85 -1.99
CA GLY A 74 -10.47 -5.79 -1.22
C GLY A 74 -10.27 -5.54 0.28
N ALA A 75 -9.06 -5.15 0.70
CA ALA A 75 -8.75 -4.81 2.08
C ALA A 75 -9.10 -3.34 2.37
N ILE A 76 -9.11 -2.98 3.65
CA ILE A 76 -9.52 -1.67 4.15
C ILE A 76 -8.28 -0.93 4.64
N THR A 77 -7.99 0.21 4.03
CA THR A 77 -6.91 1.09 4.50
C THR A 77 -7.29 1.75 5.83
N VAL A 78 -6.41 1.63 6.83
CA VAL A 78 -6.47 2.35 8.10
C VAL A 78 -5.37 3.42 8.08
N PRO A 79 -5.64 4.63 7.55
CA PRO A 79 -4.62 5.65 7.41
C PRO A 79 -4.28 6.29 8.76
N ILE A 80 -2.99 6.42 9.06
CA ILE A 80 -2.51 7.11 10.26
C ILE A 80 -1.45 8.13 9.84
N TYR A 81 -1.61 9.39 10.25
CA TYR A 81 -0.61 10.42 9.98
C TYR A 81 0.71 10.10 10.68
N ALA A 82 1.84 10.33 9.99
CA ALA A 82 3.19 10.15 10.56
C ALA A 82 3.42 10.97 11.85
N THR A 83 2.74 12.10 12.00
CA THR A 83 2.82 12.98 13.18
C THR A 83 1.95 12.52 14.36
N THR A 84 1.10 11.51 14.17
CA THR A 84 0.25 10.96 15.23
C THR A 84 1.10 10.46 16.41
N PRO A 85 0.76 10.81 17.66
CA PRO A 85 1.44 10.28 18.84
C PRO A 85 1.33 8.76 18.91
N PRO A 86 2.38 8.04 19.37
CA PRO A 86 2.37 6.57 19.37
C PRO A 86 1.19 5.94 20.12
N ALA A 87 0.76 6.53 21.24
CA ALA A 87 -0.37 6.01 22.00
C ALA A 87 -1.69 6.06 21.20
N VAL A 88 -1.89 7.13 20.43
CA VAL A 88 -3.08 7.31 19.59
C VAL A 88 -3.02 6.38 18.38
N ALA A 89 -1.86 6.27 17.72
CA ALA A 89 -1.66 5.35 16.60
C ALA A 89 -1.96 3.90 16.99
N ARG A 90 -1.50 3.48 18.18
CA ARG A 90 -1.81 2.17 18.75
C ARG A 90 -3.29 1.97 19.02
N GLY A 91 -3.96 2.98 19.58
CA GLY A 91 -5.40 2.94 19.81
C GLY A 91 -6.19 2.74 18.51
N ILE A 92 -5.87 3.52 17.47
CA ILE A 92 -6.51 3.42 16.15
C ILE A 92 -6.30 2.03 15.54
N ALA A 93 -5.07 1.52 15.52
CA ALA A 93 -4.76 0.23 14.92
C ALA A 93 -5.44 -0.94 15.65
N ALA A 94 -5.53 -0.87 16.99
CA ALA A 94 -6.19 -1.88 17.80
C ALA A 94 -7.71 -1.85 17.64
N ASP A 95 -8.32 -0.66 17.67
CA ASP A 95 -9.76 -0.45 17.50
C ASP A 95 -10.24 -0.91 16.11
N ALA A 96 -9.44 -0.63 15.08
CA ALA A 96 -9.70 -1.11 13.72
C ALA A 96 -9.48 -2.63 13.55
N GLY A 97 -8.93 -3.34 14.54
CA GLY A 97 -8.59 -4.75 14.41
C GLY A 97 -7.58 -5.02 13.29
N ALA A 98 -6.62 -4.11 13.09
CA ALA A 98 -5.67 -4.20 12.00
C ALA A 98 -4.78 -5.45 12.11
N VAL A 99 -4.65 -6.17 11.00
CA VAL A 99 -3.94 -7.45 10.90
C VAL A 99 -2.62 -7.35 10.13
N PHE A 100 -2.37 -6.19 9.50
CA PHE A 100 -1.18 -5.90 8.72
C PHE A 100 -0.87 -4.41 8.80
N ALA A 101 0.39 -4.02 8.62
CA ALA A 101 0.78 -2.63 8.54
C ALA A 101 1.87 -2.38 7.50
N ILE A 102 1.76 -1.24 6.81
CA ILE A 102 2.76 -0.69 5.92
C ILE A 102 3.21 0.64 6.53
N ALA A 103 4.48 0.72 6.92
CA ALA A 103 5.07 1.87 7.56
C ALA A 103 6.17 2.50 6.70
N GLY A 104 6.34 3.82 6.76
CA GLY A 104 7.41 4.52 6.03
C GLY A 104 8.80 3.99 6.38
N ASP A 105 9.11 3.98 7.68
CA ASP A 105 10.41 3.57 8.25
C ASP A 105 10.22 2.79 9.58
N GLU A 106 11.33 2.38 10.22
CA GLU A 106 11.31 1.67 11.50
C GLU A 106 10.70 2.51 12.64
N LYS A 107 10.84 3.84 12.61
CA LYS A 107 10.33 4.71 13.67
C LYS A 107 8.80 4.76 13.63
N LEU A 108 8.21 4.81 12.44
CA LEU A 108 6.78 4.76 12.24
C LEU A 108 6.23 3.35 12.51
N ALA A 109 6.95 2.30 12.10
CA ALA A 109 6.60 0.93 12.45
C ALA A 109 6.49 0.72 13.97
N ALA A 110 7.40 1.32 14.75
CA ALA A 110 7.36 1.27 16.22
C ALA A 110 6.11 1.95 16.85
N LYS A 111 5.36 2.74 16.08
CA LYS A 111 4.08 3.32 16.53
C LYS A 111 2.91 2.35 16.35
N VAL A 112 3.05 1.32 15.53
CA VAL A 112 2.03 0.31 15.28
C VAL A 112 2.11 -0.75 16.39
N PRO A 113 0.98 -1.17 17.00
CA PRO A 113 1.02 -2.15 18.06
C PRO A 113 1.29 -3.55 17.49
N THR A 114 2.16 -4.31 18.16
CA THR A 114 2.23 -5.75 17.96
C THR A 114 1.11 -6.40 18.74
N THR A 115 -0.06 -6.57 18.11
CA THR A 115 -1.19 -7.31 18.68
C THR A 115 -1.08 -8.80 18.34
N SER A 116 -1.88 -9.65 18.98
CA SER A 116 -1.95 -11.08 18.65
C SER A 116 -2.46 -11.36 17.22
N VAL A 117 -3.12 -10.38 16.60
CA VAL A 117 -3.68 -10.49 15.24
C VAL A 117 -2.83 -9.78 14.18
N MET A 118 -1.86 -8.96 14.59
CA MET A 118 -0.92 -8.29 13.69
C MET A 118 0.05 -9.32 13.11
N ARG A 119 -0.13 -9.68 11.84
CA ARG A 119 0.65 -10.72 11.17
C ARG A 119 2.02 -10.23 10.72
N ALA A 120 2.09 -8.99 10.22
CA ALA A 120 3.35 -8.40 9.80
C ALA A 120 3.27 -6.87 9.75
N VAL A 121 4.44 -6.26 9.88
CA VAL A 121 4.69 -4.84 9.58
C VAL A 121 5.78 -4.78 8.52
N VAL A 122 5.50 -4.14 7.38
CA VAL A 122 6.45 -3.97 6.28
C VAL A 122 6.85 -2.51 6.14
N LEU A 123 8.06 -2.27 5.67
CA LEU A 123 8.65 -0.95 5.54
C LEU A 123 8.71 -0.51 4.08
N MET A 124 8.28 0.72 3.81
CA MET A 124 8.39 1.31 2.47
C MET A 124 9.85 1.47 2.03
N ASP A 125 10.74 1.82 2.96
CA ASP A 125 12.16 2.07 2.67
C ASP A 125 12.96 0.81 2.30
N ARG A 126 12.46 -0.39 2.64
CA ARG A 126 13.20 -1.65 2.47
C ARG A 126 12.42 -2.72 1.73
N ASP A 127 11.16 -2.90 2.09
CA ASP A 127 10.39 -4.08 1.70
C ASP A 127 9.61 -3.82 0.40
N LEU A 128 9.04 -2.62 0.22
CA LEU A 128 8.28 -2.29 -1.00
C LEU A 128 9.15 -2.29 -2.27
N GLN A 129 10.43 -1.93 -2.20
CA GLN A 129 11.31 -1.99 -3.37
C GLN A 129 11.41 -3.40 -3.96
N GLN A 130 11.44 -4.42 -3.10
CA GLN A 130 11.46 -5.82 -3.52
C GLN A 130 10.11 -6.24 -4.11
N TRP A 131 9.02 -5.70 -3.58
CA TRP A 131 7.68 -5.99 -4.08
C TRP A 131 7.46 -5.37 -5.46
N PHE A 132 7.90 -4.14 -5.68
CA PHE A 132 7.82 -3.48 -6.99
C PHE A 132 8.70 -4.15 -8.06
N ALA A 133 9.78 -4.82 -7.66
CA ALA A 133 10.64 -5.57 -8.57
C ALA A 133 10.08 -6.96 -8.95
N ALA A 134 9.14 -7.50 -8.17
CA ALA A 134 8.57 -8.81 -8.40
C ALA A 134 7.41 -8.73 -9.40
N GLU A 135 7.48 -9.50 -10.48
CA GLU A 135 6.39 -9.57 -11.47
C GLU A 135 5.17 -10.31 -10.90
N PRO A 136 3.96 -9.74 -10.99
CA PRO A 136 2.71 -10.44 -10.71
C PRO A 136 2.54 -11.69 -11.58
N THR A 137 2.13 -12.80 -10.97
CA THR A 137 1.70 -13.99 -11.70
C THR A 137 0.29 -13.80 -12.28
N ALA A 138 -0.06 -14.55 -13.32
CA ALA A 138 -1.40 -14.52 -13.90
C ALA A 138 -2.50 -14.82 -12.86
N ALA A 139 -2.28 -15.80 -11.98
CA ALA A 139 -3.22 -16.16 -10.92
C ALA A 139 -3.45 -15.02 -9.91
N GLU A 140 -2.41 -14.26 -9.57
CA GLU A 140 -2.54 -13.10 -8.68
C GLU A 140 -3.29 -11.95 -9.36
N LEU A 141 -3.08 -11.74 -10.67
CA LEU A 141 -3.81 -10.73 -11.42
C LEU A 141 -5.31 -11.08 -11.58
N GLU A 142 -5.62 -12.35 -11.83
CA GLU A 142 -6.99 -12.87 -11.84
C GLU A 142 -7.65 -12.71 -10.46
N GLU A 143 -6.90 -12.99 -9.39
CA GLU A 143 -7.36 -12.79 -8.02
C GLU A 143 -7.71 -11.32 -7.72
N ILE A 144 -6.83 -10.39 -8.10
CA ILE A 144 -7.09 -8.95 -7.95
C ILE A 144 -8.35 -8.55 -8.73
N ALA A 145 -8.48 -9.00 -9.98
CA ALA A 145 -9.66 -8.70 -10.80
C ALA A 145 -10.95 -9.20 -10.14
N ARG A 146 -10.94 -10.44 -9.63
CA ARG A 146 -12.06 -11.06 -8.93
C ARG A 146 -12.47 -10.27 -7.68
N ARG A 147 -11.51 -9.79 -6.89
CA ARG A 147 -11.79 -8.99 -5.68
C ARG A 147 -12.33 -7.59 -5.98
N LEU A 148 -12.06 -7.05 -7.17
CA LEU A 148 -12.58 -5.74 -7.60
C LEU A 148 -14.01 -5.80 -8.14
N GLU A 149 -14.52 -6.99 -8.47
CA GLU A 149 -15.87 -7.22 -9.00
C GLU A 149 -16.91 -7.52 -7.92
N GLY A 150 -16.49 -7.96 -6.74
CA GLY A 150 -17.33 -8.25 -5.58
C GLY A 150 -17.63 -7.01 -4.75
#